data_AF-A0A257UKT1-F1
#
_entry.id   AF-A0A257UKT1-F1
#
_cell.length_a   1.000
_cell.length_b   1.000
_cell.length_c   1.000
_cell.angle_alpha   90.00
_cell.angle_beta   90.00
_cell.angle_gamma   90.00
#
_symmetry.space_group_name_H-M   'P 1'
#
loop_
_entity.id
_entity.type
_entity.pdbx_description
1 polymer ?
#
loop_
_entity_poly.entity_id
_entity_poly.type
_entity_poly.pdbx_seq_one_letter_code
_entity_poly.pdbx_strand_id
1 'polypeptide(L)'
;MRNSFRDIWNAVRALVRLRPFIPLTPWSSAILVLTMGLTTVMEVAAVGLLAQLLNLVLGTGTGGSRVATLALRLAPGASTVTLAMMFAAAVVLAIALKNASSYANTTLLARIERTATENVRRVLFARLQEAPLEVFEQHSSAALSTLFVEETRRAVDCLTVVMGLAQTVGTAALFFVGLVWISPFLAGATLIAGAAVGLLV
;
A
#
# COMPACT_ATOMS: atom_id res chain seq x y z
N MET A 1 -5.71 -3.65 20.98
CA MET A 1 -6.44 -2.72 20.06
C MET A 1 -6.45 -1.22 20.40
N ARG A 2 -6.78 -0.76 21.62
CA ARG A 2 -6.98 0.70 21.91
C ARG A 2 -5.73 1.59 21.72
N ASN A 3 -4.52 1.03 21.85
CA ASN A 3 -3.28 1.77 21.66
C ASN A 3 -2.91 1.91 20.18
N SER A 4 -2.96 0.83 19.38
CA SER A 4 -2.60 0.88 17.94
C SER A 4 -3.44 1.83 17.10
N PHE A 5 -4.76 1.93 17.36
CA PHE A 5 -5.60 2.90 16.61
C PHE A 5 -5.22 4.35 16.95
N ARG A 6 -4.86 4.60 18.21
CA ARG A 6 -4.38 5.90 18.66
C ARG A 6 -3.01 6.22 18.04
N ASP A 7 -2.14 5.23 17.91
CA ASP A 7 -0.82 5.39 17.31
C ASP A 7 -0.91 5.70 15.81
N ILE A 8 -1.78 5.00 15.08
CA ILE A 8 -2.09 5.29 13.66
C ILE A 8 -2.67 6.71 13.53
N TRP A 9 -3.62 7.06 14.39
CA TRP A 9 -4.22 8.39 14.39
C TRP A 9 -3.20 9.50 14.68
N ASN A 10 -2.27 9.25 15.62
CA ASN A 10 -1.18 10.15 15.94
C ASN A 10 -0.20 10.29 14.76
N ALA A 11 0.13 9.19 14.08
CA ALA A 11 0.98 9.21 12.89
C ALA A 11 0.35 10.01 11.74
N VAL A 12 -0.95 9.80 11.47
CA VAL A 12 -1.70 10.59 10.48
C VAL A 12 -1.72 12.07 10.86
N ARG A 13 -1.99 12.38 12.13
CA ARG A 13 -2.01 13.77 12.62
C ARG A 13 -0.62 14.43 12.53
N ALA A 14 0.45 13.69 12.84
CA ALA A 14 1.82 14.17 12.68
C ALA A 14 2.13 14.45 11.20
N LEU A 15 1.72 13.56 10.30
CA LEU A 15 1.89 13.73 8.86
C LEU A 15 1.13 14.95 8.32
N VAL A 16 -0.10 15.18 8.79
CA VAL A 16 -0.87 16.39 8.44
C VAL A 16 -0.16 17.66 8.90
N ARG A 17 0.48 17.65 10.08
CA ARG A 17 1.30 18.77 10.55
C ARG A 17 2.59 18.96 9.75
N LEU A 18 3.18 17.86 9.26
CA LEU A 18 4.40 17.88 8.45
C LEU A 18 4.14 18.16 6.97
N ARG A 19 2.88 18.11 6.52
CA ARG A 19 2.44 18.38 5.14
C ARG A 19 3.11 19.60 4.49
N PRO A 20 3.29 20.76 5.17
CA PRO A 20 3.94 21.92 4.55
C PRO A 20 5.39 21.66 4.12
N PHE A 21 6.07 20.70 4.76
CA PHE A 21 7.46 20.36 4.49
C PHE A 21 7.61 19.18 3.51
N ILE A 22 6.52 18.43 3.27
CA ILE A 22 6.50 17.33 2.31
C ILE A 22 6.22 17.91 0.91
N PRO A 23 7.13 17.75 -0.07
CA PRO A 23 6.95 18.25 -1.43
C PRO A 23 6.01 17.34 -2.23
N LEU A 24 4.75 17.28 -1.82
CA LEU A 24 3.68 16.64 -2.58
C LEU A 24 3.21 17.62 -3.65
N THR A 25 3.87 17.60 -4.80
CA THR A 25 3.31 18.23 -5.99
C THR A 25 2.02 17.49 -6.37
N PRO A 26 1.04 18.18 -6.98
CA PRO A 26 -0.19 17.51 -7.43
C PRO A 26 0.12 16.34 -8.39
N TRP A 27 1.20 16.45 -9.16
CA TRP A 27 1.67 15.39 -10.04
C TRP A 27 2.31 14.22 -9.29
N SER A 28 3.20 14.46 -8.32
CA SER A 28 3.84 13.36 -7.59
C SER A 28 2.82 12.58 -6.75
N SER A 29 1.88 13.27 -6.13
CA SER A 29 0.77 12.64 -5.39
C SER A 29 -0.19 11.86 -6.31
N ALA A 30 -0.55 12.40 -7.48
CA ALA A 30 -1.38 11.69 -8.44
C ALA A 30 -0.70 10.42 -8.97
N ILE A 31 0.58 10.50 -9.32
CA ILE A 31 1.35 9.34 -9.80
C ILE A 31 1.45 8.28 -8.70
N LEU A 32 1.73 8.68 -7.45
CA LEU A 32 1.80 7.77 -6.31
C LEU A 32 0.47 7.04 -6.08
N VAL A 33 -0.65 7.77 -6.09
CA VAL A 33 -1.98 7.16 -5.94
C VAL A 33 -2.30 6.23 -7.11
N LEU A 34 -1.95 6.61 -8.34
CA LEU A 34 -2.14 5.78 -9.53
C LEU A 34 -1.33 4.49 -9.47
N THR A 35 -0.04 4.54 -9.09
CA THR A 35 0.80 3.34 -8.98
C THR A 35 0.38 2.47 -7.80
N MET A 36 -0.05 3.05 -6.67
CA MET A 36 -0.65 2.30 -5.56
C MET A 36 -1.92 1.58 -6.00
N GLY A 37 -2.83 2.31 -6.68
CA GLY A 37 -4.06 1.75 -7.24
C GLY A 37 -3.78 0.61 -8.22
N LEU A 38 -2.88 0.83 -9.18
CA LEU A 38 -2.47 -0.21 -10.14
C LEU A 38 -1.90 -1.44 -9.42
N THR A 39 -1.03 -1.25 -8.42
CA THR A 39 -0.45 -2.36 -7.64
C THR A 39 -1.55 -3.16 -6.94
N THR A 40 -2.51 -2.48 -6.30
CA THR A 40 -3.63 -3.15 -5.59
C THR A 40 -4.53 -3.93 -6.55
N VAL A 41 -4.88 -3.35 -7.71
CA VAL A 41 -5.70 -4.01 -8.72
C VAL A 41 -4.99 -5.22 -9.31
N MET A 42 -3.70 -5.10 -9.65
CA MET A 42 -2.92 -6.20 -10.20
C MET A 42 -2.73 -7.33 -9.20
N GLU A 43 -2.58 -7.03 -7.91
CA GLU A 43 -2.52 -8.02 -6.84
C GLU A 43 -3.80 -8.84 -6.74
N VAL A 44 -4.95 -8.17 -6.67
CA VAL A 44 -6.26 -8.85 -6.62
C VAL A 44 -6.53 -9.63 -7.90
N ALA A 45 -6.21 -9.06 -9.06
CA ALA A 45 -6.36 -9.73 -10.35
C ALA A 45 -5.47 -10.98 -10.46
N ALA A 46 -4.20 -10.90 -10.07
CA ALA A 46 -3.28 -12.03 -10.10
C ALA A 46 -3.79 -13.20 -9.24
N VAL A 47 -4.24 -12.91 -8.01
CA VAL A 47 -4.81 -13.94 -7.11
C VAL A 47 -6.09 -14.54 -7.69
N GLY A 48 -6.98 -13.71 -8.24
CA GLY A 48 -8.21 -14.18 -8.88
C GLY A 48 -7.95 -15.08 -10.10
N LEU A 49 -6.99 -14.71 -10.95
CA LEU A 49 -6.59 -15.50 -12.12
C LEU A 49 -5.90 -16.81 -11.70
N LEU A 50 -5.10 -16.78 -10.64
CA LEU A 50 -4.44 -17.97 -10.10
C LEU A 50 -5.48 -18.98 -9.58
N ALA A 51 -6.54 -18.52 -8.91
CA ALA A 51 -7.64 -19.39 -8.50
C ALA A 51 -8.34 -20.07 -9.69
N GLN A 52 -8.53 -19.35 -10.81
CA GLN A 52 -9.11 -19.93 -12.03
C GLN A 52 -8.18 -20.95 -12.69
N LEU A 53 -6.87 -20.64 -12.74
CA LEU A 53 -5.87 -21.56 -13.24
C LEU A 53 -5.86 -22.86 -12.44
N LEU A 54 -5.88 -22.78 -11.10
CA LEU A 54 -5.93 -23.95 -10.24
C LEU A 54 -7.19 -24.78 -10.47
N ASN A 55 -8.36 -24.15 -10.60
CA ASN A 55 -9.60 -24.89 -10.89
C ASN A 55 -9.54 -25.64 -12.23
N LEU A 56 -8.96 -25.01 -13.26
CA LEU A 56 -8.75 -25.66 -14.57
C LEU A 56 -7.78 -26.84 -14.50
N VAL A 57 -6.67 -26.70 -13.77
CA VAL A 57 -5.65 -27.75 -13.66
C VAL A 57 -6.15 -28.92 -12.79
N LEU A 58 -6.89 -28.63 -11.72
CA LEU A 58 -7.43 -29.64 -10.80
C LEU A 58 -8.69 -30.32 -11.34
N GLY A 59 -9.24 -29.86 -12.47
CA GLY A 59 -10.45 -30.43 -13.06
C GLY A 59 -11.73 -30.16 -12.26
N THR A 60 -11.68 -29.25 -11.28
CA THR A 60 -12.87 -28.77 -10.58
C THR A 60 -13.61 -27.83 -11.53
N GLY A 61 -14.58 -28.38 -12.26
CA GLY A 61 -15.23 -27.74 -13.41
C GLY A 61 -15.42 -26.22 -13.28
N THR A 62 -15.06 -25.48 -14.34
CA THR A 62 -15.17 -24.01 -14.43
C THR A 62 -16.62 -23.51 -14.51
N GLY A 63 -17.59 -24.41 -14.42
CA GLY A 63 -19.03 -24.15 -14.56
C GLY A 63 -19.52 -23.15 -13.52
N GLY A 64 -19.72 -21.90 -13.94
CA GLY A 64 -20.25 -20.81 -13.10
C GLY A 64 -19.27 -19.67 -12.83
N SER A 65 -17.98 -19.84 -13.15
CA SER A 65 -17.01 -18.75 -13.04
C SER A 65 -17.26 -17.70 -14.14
N ARG A 66 -17.69 -16.49 -13.73
CA ARG A 66 -17.87 -15.34 -14.64
C ARG A 66 -16.57 -15.00 -15.38
N VAL A 67 -15.41 -15.22 -14.74
CA VAL A 67 -14.08 -14.99 -15.33
C VAL A 67 -13.76 -16.04 -16.41
N ALA A 68 -14.03 -17.31 -16.16
CA ALA A 68 -13.86 -18.37 -17.15
C ALA A 68 -14.82 -18.19 -18.34
N THR A 69 -16.04 -17.71 -18.07
CA THR A 69 -17.03 -17.40 -19.12
C THR A 69 -16.56 -16.24 -20.00
N LEU A 70 -15.92 -15.22 -19.41
CA LEU A 70 -15.31 -14.12 -20.17
C LEU A 70 -14.15 -14.59 -21.05
N ALA A 71 -13.28 -15.47 -20.52
CA ALA A 71 -12.17 -16.04 -21.28
C ALA A 71 -12.66 -16.89 -22.47
N LEU A 72 -13.72 -17.69 -22.27
CA LEU A 72 -14.35 -18.47 -23.33
C LEU A 72 -15.01 -17.59 -24.41
N ARG A 73 -15.46 -16.38 -24.08
CA ARG A 73 -15.92 -15.40 -25.08
C ARG A 73 -14.78 -14.83 -25.92
N LEU A 74 -13.60 -14.65 -25.32
CA LEU A 74 -12.41 -14.15 -26.01
C LEU A 74 -11.77 -15.21 -26.91
N ALA A 75 -11.88 -16.49 -26.56
CA ALA A 75 -11.36 -17.61 -27.33
C ALA A 75 -12.40 -18.75 -27.41
N PRO A 76 -13.44 -18.61 -28.26
CA PRO A 76 -14.46 -19.64 -28.42
C PRO A 76 -13.84 -20.92 -28.99
N GLY A 77 -14.09 -22.07 -28.35
CA GLY A 77 -13.57 -23.38 -28.76
C GLY A 77 -12.16 -23.72 -28.26
N ALA A 78 -11.57 -22.90 -27.39
CA ALA A 78 -10.26 -23.19 -26.80
C ALA A 78 -10.30 -24.48 -25.94
N SER A 79 -9.26 -25.32 -26.10
CA SER A 79 -9.07 -26.49 -25.24
C SER A 79 -8.75 -26.09 -23.79
N THR A 80 -8.97 -26.98 -22.83
CA THR A 80 -8.61 -26.77 -21.40
C THR A 80 -7.13 -26.37 -21.25
N VAL A 81 -6.25 -27.00 -22.04
CA VAL A 81 -4.80 -26.71 -22.03
C VAL A 81 -4.53 -25.29 -22.54
N THR A 82 -5.22 -24.87 -23.61
CA THR A 82 -5.10 -23.50 -24.15
C THR A 82 -5.56 -22.46 -23.13
N LEU A 83 -6.70 -22.70 -22.48
CA LEU A 83 -7.21 -21.80 -21.42
C LEU A 83 -6.25 -21.72 -20.23
N ALA A 84 -5.70 -22.85 -19.78
CA ALA A 84 -4.71 -22.88 -18.71
C ALA A 84 -3.45 -22.07 -19.08
N MET A 85 -2.95 -22.19 -20.32
CA MET A 85 -1.83 -21.38 -20.79
C MET A 85 -2.17 -19.88 -20.82
N MET A 86 -3.37 -19.50 -21.26
CA MET A 86 -3.82 -18.11 -21.25
C MET A 86 -3.88 -17.54 -19.82
N PHE A 87 -4.46 -18.28 -18.88
CA PHE A 87 -4.51 -17.86 -17.47
C PHE A 87 -3.11 -17.76 -16.86
N ALA A 88 -2.22 -18.73 -17.13
CA ALA A 88 -0.84 -18.70 -16.66
C ALA A 88 -0.09 -17.46 -17.21
N ALA A 89 -0.19 -17.17 -18.50
CA ALA A 89 0.41 -15.98 -19.10
C ALA A 89 -0.16 -14.69 -18.50
N ALA A 90 -1.48 -14.61 -18.29
CA ALA A 90 -2.13 -13.47 -17.67
C ALA A 90 -1.67 -13.26 -16.21
N VAL A 91 -1.50 -14.32 -15.43
CA VAL A 91 -0.96 -14.25 -14.06
C VAL A 91 0.46 -13.70 -14.07
N VAL A 92 1.33 -14.23 -14.93
CA VAL A 92 2.72 -13.77 -15.04
C VAL A 92 2.75 -12.27 -15.41
N LEU A 93 1.94 -11.85 -16.38
CA LEU A 93 1.85 -10.46 -16.80
C LEU A 93 1.35 -9.55 -15.67
N ALA A 94 0.31 -9.98 -14.93
CA ALA A 94 -0.24 -9.24 -13.80
C ALA A 94 0.80 -9.08 -12.67
N ILE A 95 1.53 -10.14 -12.35
CA ILE A 95 2.61 -10.10 -11.34
C ILE A 95 3.75 -9.19 -11.80
N ALA A 96 4.17 -9.28 -13.06
CA ALA A 96 5.21 -8.42 -13.61
C ALA A 96 4.81 -6.94 -13.54
N LEU A 97 3.58 -6.60 -13.94
CA LEU A 97 3.07 -5.24 -13.90
C LEU A 97 2.90 -4.73 -12.45
N LYS A 98 2.43 -5.59 -11.54
CA LYS A 98 2.39 -5.30 -10.10
C LYS A 98 3.77 -4.92 -9.59
N ASN A 99 4.79 -5.72 -9.90
CA ASN A 99 6.16 -5.50 -9.40
C ASN A 99 6.77 -4.23 -10.00
N ALA A 100 6.55 -3.97 -11.29
CA ALA A 100 6.98 -2.72 -11.92
C ALA A 100 6.32 -1.49 -11.27
N SER A 101 5.01 -1.57 -11.01
CA SER A 101 4.27 -0.50 -10.33
C SER A 101 4.71 -0.30 -8.88
N SER A 102 4.96 -1.40 -8.15
CA SER A 102 5.48 -1.38 -6.78
C SER A 102 6.87 -0.73 -6.73
N TYR A 103 7.75 -1.06 -7.67
CA TYR A 103 9.07 -0.45 -7.80
C TYR A 103 8.99 1.06 -8.09
N ALA A 104 8.09 1.47 -8.98
CA ALA A 104 7.85 2.89 -9.23
C ALA A 104 7.36 3.61 -7.96
N ASN A 105 6.46 2.98 -7.20
CA ASN A 105 5.93 3.53 -5.96
C ASN A 105 7.02 3.70 -4.89
N THR A 106 7.83 2.67 -4.65
CA THR A 106 8.93 2.74 -3.66
C THR A 106 9.98 3.79 -4.06
N THR A 107 10.30 3.89 -5.35
CA THR A 107 11.25 4.89 -5.86
C THR A 107 10.72 6.32 -5.68
N LEU A 108 9.44 6.56 -5.99
CA LEU A 108 8.81 7.87 -5.81
C LEU A 108 8.74 8.26 -4.33
N LEU A 109 8.36 7.31 -3.48
CA LEU A 109 8.25 7.54 -2.05
C LEU A 109 9.61 7.88 -1.44
N ALA A 110 10.67 7.14 -1.79
CA ALA A 110 12.03 7.43 -1.34
C ALA A 110 12.52 8.82 -1.78
N ARG A 111 12.14 9.28 -2.98
CA ARG A 111 12.43 10.64 -3.44
C ARG A 111 11.69 11.68 -2.61
N ILE A 112 10.40 11.48 -2.34
CA ILE A 112 9.58 12.38 -1.52
C ILE A 112 10.15 12.45 -0.09
N GLU A 113 10.50 11.31 0.50
CA GLU A 113 11.09 11.22 1.84
C GLU A 113 12.42 11.96 1.93
N ARG A 114 13.30 11.78 0.93
CA ARG A 114 14.58 12.48 0.88
C ARG A 114 14.37 14.00 0.85
N THR A 115 13.54 14.49 -0.05
CA THR A 115 13.30 15.94 -0.17
C THR A 115 12.55 16.50 1.04
N ALA A 116 11.61 15.73 1.63
CA ALA A 116 10.95 16.11 2.88
C ALA A 116 11.96 16.23 4.04
N THR A 117 12.87 15.27 4.17
CA THR A 117 13.95 15.29 5.17
C THR A 117 14.85 16.51 5.00
N GLU A 118 15.26 16.81 3.75
CA GLU A 118 16.09 17.99 3.43
C GLU A 118 15.36 19.29 3.79
N ASN A 119 14.06 19.40 3.50
CA ASN A 119 13.25 20.57 3.84
C ASN A 119 13.09 20.76 5.35
N VAL A 120 12.75 19.70 6.09
CA VAL A 120 12.58 19.76 7.55
C VAL A 120 13.91 20.15 8.20
N ARG A 121 15.02 19.54 7.80
CA ARG A 121 16.35 19.88 8.31
C ARG A 121 16.74 21.32 8.02
N ARG A 122 16.47 21.82 6.80
CA ARG A 122 16.74 23.22 6.43
C ARG A 122 15.99 24.19 7.33
N VAL A 123 14.69 23.94 7.57
CA VAL A 123 13.86 24.79 8.43
C VAL A 123 14.30 24.70 9.89
N LEU A 124 14.60 23.49 10.39
CA LEU A 124 15.09 23.31 11.76
C LEU A 124 16.41 24.06 11.97
N PHE A 125 17.32 23.98 11.01
CA PHE A 125 18.60 24.67 11.06
C PHE A 125 18.44 26.20 11.09
N ALA A 126 17.60 26.75 10.22
CA ALA A 126 17.30 28.19 10.23
C ALA A 126 16.71 28.65 11.57
N ARG A 127 15.77 27.88 12.13
CA ARG A 127 15.16 28.17 13.44
C ARG A 127 16.16 28.08 14.60
N LEU A 128 17.10 27.14 14.55
CA LEU A 128 18.16 27.03 15.55
C LEU A 128 19.15 28.19 15.48
N GLN A 129 19.48 28.69 14.28
CA GLN A 129 20.36 29.85 14.12
C GLN A 129 19.74 31.15 14.68
N GLU A 130 18.41 31.27 14.64
CA GLU A 130 17.68 32.42 15.18
C GLU A 130 17.31 32.26 16.68
N ALA A 131 17.63 31.12 17.29
CA ALA A 131 17.25 30.82 18.68
C ALA A 131 18.11 31.60 19.70
N PRO A 132 17.52 32.06 20.82
CA PRO A 132 18.27 32.73 21.87
C PRO A 132 19.24 31.76 22.57
N LEU A 133 20.33 32.31 23.13
CA LEU A 133 21.40 31.53 23.76
C LEU A 133 20.89 30.61 24.88
N GLU A 134 19.83 31.02 25.59
CA GLU A 134 19.15 30.23 26.63
C GLU A 134 18.72 28.85 26.15
N VAL A 135 18.33 28.69 24.88
CA VAL A 135 17.95 27.37 24.30
C VAL A 135 19.15 26.44 24.23
N PHE A 136 20.35 26.97 23.97
CA PHE A 136 21.59 26.21 23.92
C PHE A 136 22.15 25.92 25.32
N GLU A 137 21.84 26.75 26.31
CA GLU A 137 22.21 26.51 27.71
C GLU A 137 21.30 25.46 28.36
N GLN A 138 20.02 25.42 27.97
CA GLN A 138 19.02 24.48 28.50
C GLN A 138 19.09 23.08 27.85
N HIS A 139 19.65 22.97 26.64
CA HIS A 139 19.70 21.70 25.90
C HIS A 139 21.14 21.30 25.56
N SER A 140 21.48 20.03 25.80
CA SER A 140 22.79 19.51 25.42
C SER A 140 22.96 19.50 23.90
N SER A 141 24.19 19.70 23.43
CA SER A 141 24.54 19.55 22.01
C SER A 141 24.14 18.18 21.44
N ALA A 142 24.19 17.12 22.28
CA ALA A 142 23.70 15.79 21.93
C ALA A 142 22.19 15.78 21.65
N ALA A 143 21.37 16.42 22.50
CA ALA A 143 19.92 16.47 22.31
C ALA A 143 19.52 17.21 21.01
N LEU A 144 20.23 18.30 20.69
CA LEU A 144 20.02 19.04 19.44
C LEU A 144 20.40 18.22 18.20
N SER A 145 21.48 17.44 18.27
CA SER A 145 21.88 16.51 17.22
C SER A 145 20.85 15.40 17.01
N THR A 146 20.36 14.79 18.09
CA THR A 146 19.29 13.77 18.03
C THR A 146 18.02 14.32 17.38
N LEU A 147 17.61 15.54 17.72
CA LEU A 147 16.46 16.19 17.10
C LEU A 147 16.64 16.34 15.56
N PHE A 148 17.84 16.73 15.13
CA PHE A 148 18.15 16.97 13.73
C PHE A 148 18.28 15.68 12.91
N VAL A 149 18.82 14.62 13.51
CA VAL A 149 19.11 13.36 12.81
C VAL A 149 17.96 12.36 12.95
N GLU A 150 17.56 12.03 14.17
CA GLU A 150 16.64 10.94 14.47
C GLU A 150 15.19 11.38 14.40
N GLU A 151 14.82 12.47 15.09
CA GLU A 151 13.42 12.90 15.16
C GLU A 151 12.92 13.39 13.80
N THR A 152 13.77 14.07 13.03
CA THR A 152 13.45 14.44 11.65
C THR A 152 13.23 13.22 10.76
N ARG A 153 14.04 12.16 10.94
CA ARG A 153 13.89 10.93 10.19
C ARG A 153 12.61 10.19 10.59
N ARG A 154 12.37 9.99 11.89
CA ARG A 154 11.13 9.38 12.42
C ARG A 154 9.88 10.09 11.94
N ALA A 155 9.91 11.43 11.92
CA ALA A 155 8.83 12.25 11.42
C ALA A 155 8.51 11.97 9.93
N VAL A 156 9.54 11.73 9.11
CA VAL A 156 9.40 11.40 7.69
C VAL A 156 9.05 9.93 7.48
N ASP A 157 9.60 9.00 8.28
CA ASP A 157 9.27 7.56 8.23
C ASP A 157 7.76 7.30 8.48
N CYS A 158 7.09 8.21 9.20
CA CYS A 158 5.62 8.16 9.34
C CYS A 158 4.91 8.19 7.97
N LEU A 159 5.49 8.83 6.94
CA LEU A 159 4.97 8.83 5.58
C LEU A 159 4.93 7.42 5.00
N THR A 160 6.02 6.67 5.14
CA THR A 160 6.13 5.29 4.65
C THR A 160 5.09 4.41 5.31
N VAL A 161 4.94 4.52 6.63
CA VAL A 161 3.99 3.73 7.41
C VAL A 161 2.56 4.03 7.00
N VAL A 162 2.19 5.32 6.90
CA VAL A 162 0.82 5.72 6.52
C VAL A 162 0.49 5.30 5.10
N MET A 163 1.42 5.45 4.15
CA MET A 163 1.22 5.03 2.77
C MET A 163 1.14 3.49 2.65
N GLY A 164 2.00 2.76 3.35
CA GLY A 164 1.93 1.29 3.41
C GLY A 164 0.63 0.79 4.02
N LEU A 165 0.14 1.45 5.07
CA LEU A 165 -1.15 1.14 5.67
C LEU A 165 -2.30 1.43 4.69
N ALA A 166 -2.29 2.58 4.02
CA ALA A 166 -3.29 2.93 3.02
C ALA A 166 -3.34 1.90 1.86
N GLN A 167 -2.18 1.46 1.38
CA GLN A 167 -2.09 0.41 0.35
C GLN A 167 -2.67 -0.91 0.85
N THR A 168 -2.29 -1.33 2.06
CA THR A 168 -2.75 -2.59 2.65
C THR A 168 -4.26 -2.59 2.86
N VAL A 169 -4.81 -1.51 3.40
CA VAL A 169 -6.26 -1.32 3.57
C VAL A 169 -6.96 -1.29 2.21
N GLY A 170 -6.40 -0.62 1.21
CA GLY A 170 -6.94 -0.60 -0.16
C GLY A 170 -7.00 -1.98 -0.79
N THR A 171 -5.91 -2.76 -0.68
CA THR A 171 -5.87 -4.15 -1.16
C THR A 171 -6.89 -5.01 -0.43
N ALA A 172 -6.96 -4.92 0.91
CA ALA A 172 -7.93 -5.67 1.70
C ALA A 172 -9.39 -5.32 1.33
N ALA A 173 -9.69 -4.03 1.13
CA ALA A 173 -11.01 -3.57 0.71
C ALA A 173 -11.38 -4.10 -0.69
N LEU A 174 -10.45 -4.05 -1.66
CA LEU A 174 -10.69 -4.60 -2.98
C LEU A 174 -10.90 -6.13 -2.96
N PHE A 175 -10.11 -6.87 -2.16
CA PHE A 175 -10.35 -8.29 -1.96
C PHE A 175 -11.73 -8.56 -1.34
N PHE A 176 -12.13 -7.76 -0.35
CA PHE A 176 -13.43 -7.90 0.28
C PHE A 176 -14.57 -7.66 -0.71
N VAL A 177 -14.48 -6.61 -1.54
CA VAL A 177 -15.44 -6.35 -2.63
C VAL A 177 -15.48 -7.52 -3.62
N GLY A 178 -14.33 -8.05 -4.00
CA GLY A 178 -14.24 -9.24 -4.86
C GLY A 178 -14.90 -10.47 -4.24
N LEU A 179 -14.71 -10.71 -2.94
CA LEU A 179 -15.35 -11.80 -2.21
C LEU A 179 -16.87 -11.62 -2.15
N VAL A 180 -17.37 -10.42 -1.85
CA VAL A 180 -18.81 -10.13 -1.85
C VAL A 180 -19.42 -10.42 -3.21
N TRP A 181 -18.72 -10.08 -4.30
CA TRP A 181 -19.15 -10.36 -5.66
C TRP A 181 -19.22 -11.86 -5.96
N ILE A 182 -18.24 -12.65 -5.50
CA ILE A 182 -18.18 -14.10 -5.73
C ILE A 182 -19.21 -14.83 -4.86
N SER A 183 -19.22 -14.55 -3.55
CA SER A 183 -20.12 -15.14 -2.57
C SER A 183 -20.25 -14.26 -1.32
N PRO A 184 -21.44 -13.67 -1.08
CA PRO A 184 -21.65 -12.83 0.10
C PRO A 184 -21.56 -13.62 1.42
N PHE A 185 -21.82 -14.94 1.39
CA PHE A 185 -21.68 -15.80 2.56
C PHE A 185 -20.22 -15.95 2.99
N LEU A 186 -19.31 -16.21 2.04
CA LEU A 186 -17.87 -16.28 2.28
C LEU A 186 -17.32 -14.92 2.77
N ALA A 187 -17.84 -13.82 2.24
CA ALA A 187 -17.50 -12.48 2.71
C ALA A 187 -17.93 -12.25 4.18
N GLY A 188 -19.13 -12.69 4.57
CA GLY A 188 -19.59 -12.65 5.96
C GLY A 188 -18.71 -13.50 6.89
N ALA A 189 -18.38 -14.73 6.48
CA ALA A 189 -17.52 -15.63 7.25
C ALA A 189 -16.11 -15.06 7.44
N THR A 190 -15.52 -14.46 6.40
CA THR A 190 -14.20 -13.82 6.48
C THR A 190 -14.20 -12.59 7.39
N LEU A 191 -15.27 -11.80 7.41
CA LEU A 191 -15.41 -10.70 8.38
C LEU A 191 -15.45 -11.21 9.83
N ILE A 192 -16.25 -12.25 10.11
CA ILE A 192 -16.35 -12.84 11.44
C ILE A 192 -15.00 -13.40 11.88
N ALA A 193 -14.34 -14.16 11.01
CA ALA A 193 -13.00 -14.71 11.28
C ALA A 193 -11.97 -13.60 11.50
N GLY A 194 -11.98 -12.56 10.68
CA GLY A 194 -11.09 -11.40 10.83
C GLY A 194 -11.32 -10.65 12.13
N ALA A 195 -12.58 -10.46 12.54
CA ALA A 195 -12.93 -9.86 13.82
C ALA A 195 -12.45 -10.73 15.00
N ALA A 196 -12.63 -12.05 14.92
CA ALA A 196 -12.15 -12.98 15.95
C ALA A 196 -10.62 -12.95 16.08
N VAL A 197 -9.88 -13.00 14.97
CA VAL A 197 -8.41 -12.84 14.99
C VAL A 197 -8.02 -11.48 15.56
N GLY A 198 -8.71 -10.41 15.17
CA GLY A 198 -8.47 -9.08 15.71
C GLY A 198 -8.66 -8.99 17.23
N LEU A 199 -9.60 -9.75 17.81
CA LEU A 199 -9.80 -9.78 19.26
C LEU A 199 -8.72 -10.58 20.00
N LEU A 200 -8.02 -11.49 19.32
CA LEU A 200 -6.96 -12.31 19.89
C LEU A 200 -5.57 -11.64 19.90
N VAL A 201 -5.42 -10.53 19.15
CA VAL A 201 -4.15 -9.76 19.01
C VAL A 201 -4.25 -8.39 19.70
#